data_AF-Q6FXT1-F1
#
_entry.id   AF-Q6FXT1-F1
#
_cell.length_a   1.000
_cell.length_b   1.000
_cell.length_c   1.000
_cell.angle_alpha   90.00
_cell.angle_beta   90.00
_cell.angle_gamma   90.00
#
_symmetry.space_group_name_H-M   'P 1'
#
loop_
_entity.id
_entity.type
_entity.pdbx_description
1 polymer ?
#
loop_
_entity_poly.entity_id
_entity_poly.type
_entity_poly.pdbx_seq_one_letter_code
_entity_poly.pdbx_strand_id
1 'polypeptide(L)'
;MHPQLEAQRFHSCLDYIEALDKCHQKEYYKRMLGLCNNEKDALTQCLKQASAETKKKAIQENKLKRDKLESKWRKIEEEEYGEDAILKMILDRELKKREGK
;
A
#
# COMPACT_ATOMS: atom_id res chain seq x y z
N MET A 1 3.77 -23.22 3.19
CA MET A 1 3.93 -22.24 4.27
C MET A 1 5.42 -22.04 4.42
N HIS A 2 5.96 -20.89 4.00
CA HIS A 2 7.38 -20.59 4.13
C HIS A 2 7.59 -19.96 5.52
N PRO A 3 8.12 -20.71 6.52
CA PRO A 3 8.02 -20.33 7.94
C PRO A 3 8.58 -18.94 8.24
N GLN A 4 9.62 -18.56 7.51
CA GLN A 4 10.34 -17.31 7.72
C GLN A 4 9.56 -16.06 7.26
N LEU A 5 8.62 -16.23 6.31
CA LEU A 5 7.87 -15.11 5.74
C LEU A 5 6.54 -14.87 6.46
N GLU A 6 5.97 -15.93 7.04
CA GLU A 6 4.66 -15.90 7.70
C GLU A 6 4.72 -15.33 9.12
N ALA A 7 5.80 -15.60 9.87
CA ALA A 7 5.92 -15.19 11.27
C ALA A 7 5.90 -13.67 11.49
N GLN A 8 6.56 -12.89 10.63
CA GLN A 8 6.62 -11.43 10.79
C GLN A 8 5.44 -10.69 10.16
N ARG A 9 4.85 -11.21 9.08
CA ARG A 9 3.91 -10.46 8.24
C ARG A 9 2.44 -10.75 8.56
N PHE A 10 2.14 -11.91 9.14
CA PHE A 10 0.76 -12.38 9.32
C PHE A 10 0.49 -12.90 10.73
N HIS A 11 0.95 -12.17 11.75
CA HIS A 11 0.70 -12.49 13.16
C HIS A 11 -0.80 -12.68 13.47
N SER A 12 -1.67 -11.92 12.79
CA SER A 12 -3.13 -12.02 12.92
C SER A 12 -3.73 -13.33 12.39
N CYS A 13 -2.98 -14.12 11.62
CA CYS A 13 -3.45 -15.37 11.03
C CYS A 13 -2.79 -16.62 11.64
N LEU A 14 -2.02 -16.48 12.73
CA LEU A 14 -1.29 -17.58 13.35
C LEU A 14 -2.20 -18.75 13.75
N ASP A 15 -3.38 -18.47 14.30
CA ASP A 15 -4.34 -19.51 14.71
C ASP A 15 -4.77 -20.40 13.54
N TYR A 16 -4.99 -19.80 12.36
CA TYR A 16 -5.36 -20.52 11.14
C TYR A 16 -4.17 -21.30 10.55
N ILE A 17 -2.96 -20.76 10.67
CA ILE A 17 -1.72 -21.47 10.27
C ILE A 17 -1.54 -22.71 11.14
N GLU A 18 -1.66 -22.57 12.47
CA GLU A 18 -1.56 -23.69 13.40
C GLU A 18 -2.65 -24.73 13.16
N ALA A 19 -3.89 -24.32 12.88
CA ALA A 19 -4.98 -25.25 12.59
C ALA A 19 -4.68 -26.09 11.33
N LEU A 20 -4.20 -25.46 10.27
CA LEU A 20 -3.82 -26.15 9.05
C LEU A 20 -2.59 -27.06 9.28
N ASP A 21 -1.61 -26.60 10.05
CA ASP A 21 -0.42 -27.40 10.35
C ASP A 21 -0.76 -28.62 11.21
N LYS A 22 -1.64 -28.47 12.21
CA LYS A 22 -2.21 -29.58 12.98
C LYS A 22 -2.95 -30.58 12.07
N CYS A 23 -3.62 -30.13 11.01
CA CYS A 23 -4.24 -31.04 10.05
C CYS A 23 -3.20 -31.79 9.21
N HIS A 24 -2.15 -31.10 8.75
CA HIS A 24 -1.06 -31.71 8.00
C HIS A 24 -0.21 -32.69 8.82
N GLN A 25 -0.04 -32.46 10.12
CA GLN A 25 0.72 -33.33 11.03
C GLN A 25 -0.02 -34.63 11.37
N LYS A 26 -1.36 -34.69 11.23
CA LYS A 26 -2.14 -35.90 11.56
C LYS A 26 -1.82 -37.05 10.62
N GLU A 27 -2.09 -36.88 9.33
CA GLU A 27 -1.99 -37.97 8.35
C GLU A 27 -1.71 -37.42 6.95
N TYR A 28 -0.69 -37.95 6.28
CA TYR A 28 -0.30 -37.47 4.95
C TYR A 28 -1.41 -37.63 3.89
N TYR A 29 -2.18 -38.72 3.96
CA TYR A 29 -3.26 -38.95 3.00
C TYR A 29 -4.41 -37.94 3.14
N LYS A 30 -4.66 -37.40 4.34
CA LYS A 30 -5.69 -36.37 4.56
C LYS A 30 -5.37 -35.09 3.80
N ARG A 31 -4.08 -34.75 3.71
CA ARG A 31 -3.59 -33.64 2.87
C ARG A 31 -3.80 -33.92 1.39
N MET A 32 -3.49 -35.14 0.93
CA MET A 32 -3.61 -35.52 -0.49
C MET A 32 -5.07 -35.59 -0.97
N LEU A 33 -5.98 -36.08 -0.12
CA LEU A 33 -7.40 -36.20 -0.43
C LEU A 33 -8.19 -34.89 -0.18
N GLY A 34 -7.54 -33.83 0.31
CA GLY A 34 -8.17 -32.53 0.53
C GLY A 34 -9.04 -32.44 1.79
N LEU A 35 -8.85 -33.33 2.78
CA LEU A 35 -9.60 -33.27 4.04
C LEU A 35 -9.23 -32.05 4.91
N CYS A 36 -8.10 -31.38 4.62
CA CYS A 36 -7.67 -30.15 5.28
C CYS A 36 -8.12 -28.86 4.55
N ASN A 37 -9.09 -28.95 3.63
CA ASN A 37 -9.51 -27.79 2.83
C ASN A 37 -10.22 -26.71 3.67
N ASN A 38 -10.94 -27.09 4.73
CA ASN A 38 -11.63 -26.12 5.58
C ASN A 38 -10.64 -25.16 6.27
N GLU A 39 -9.59 -25.71 6.88
CA GLU A 39 -8.54 -24.94 7.54
C GLU A 39 -7.75 -24.10 6.52
N LYS A 40 -7.49 -24.68 5.34
CA LYS A 40 -6.82 -24.00 4.23
C LYS A 40 -7.62 -22.80 3.73
N ASP A 41 -8.93 -22.94 3.59
CA ASP A 41 -9.81 -21.87 3.10
C ASP A 41 -9.94 -20.75 4.14
N ALA A 42 -10.06 -21.10 5.42
CA ALA A 42 -10.06 -20.13 6.52
C ALA A 42 -8.77 -19.31 6.54
N LEU A 43 -7.61 -19.97 6.43
CA LEU A 43 -6.32 -19.30 6.34
C LEU A 43 -6.20 -18.42 5.10
N THR A 44 -6.67 -18.90 3.95
CA THR A 44 -6.67 -18.12 2.70
C THR A 44 -7.48 -16.84 2.83
N GLN A 45 -8.63 -16.89 3.51
CA GLN A 45 -9.46 -15.71 3.77
C GLN A 45 -8.74 -14.72 4.70
N CYS A 46 -8.13 -15.20 5.78
CA CYS A 46 -7.37 -14.34 6.70
C CYS A 46 -6.21 -13.62 5.98
N LEU A 47 -5.42 -14.36 5.19
CA LEU A 47 -4.28 -13.78 4.46
C LEU A 47 -4.72 -12.74 3.42
N LYS A 48 -5.85 -12.96 2.75
CA LYS A 48 -6.45 -11.99 1.82
C LYS A 48 -6.84 -10.70 2.55
N GLN A 49 -7.47 -10.82 3.72
CA GLN A 49 -7.87 -9.67 4.55
C GLN A 49 -6.64 -8.90 5.05
N ALA A 50 -5.67 -9.57 5.66
CA ALA A 50 -4.43 -8.95 6.13
C ALA A 50 -3.67 -8.23 5.00
N SER A 51 -3.64 -8.84 3.81
CA SER A 51 -3.05 -8.21 2.62
C SER A 51 -3.83 -6.96 2.18
N ALA A 52 -5.16 -7.00 2.22
CA ALA A 52 -5.99 -5.85 1.87
C ALA A 52 -5.81 -4.70 2.86
N GLU A 53 -5.74 -4.99 4.16
CA GLU A 53 -5.47 -4.00 5.21
C GLU A 53 -4.10 -3.35 5.05
N THR A 54 -3.06 -4.15 4.78
CA THR A 54 -1.71 -3.65 4.51
C THR A 54 -1.70 -2.70 3.31
N LYS A 55 -2.39 -3.07 2.22
CA LYS A 55 -2.53 -2.21 1.04
C LYS A 55 -3.28 -0.91 1.37
N LYS A 56 -4.36 -0.98 2.13
CA LYS A 56 -5.12 0.21 2.56
C LYS A 56 -4.24 1.19 3.37
N LYS A 57 -3.47 0.67 4.34
CA LYS A 57 -2.52 1.47 5.12
C LYS A 57 -1.47 2.14 4.22
N ALA A 58 -0.85 1.38 3.32
CA ALA A 58 0.13 1.92 2.37
C ALA A 58 -0.45 3.02 1.46
N ILE A 59 -1.69 2.86 1.00
CA ILE A 59 -2.38 3.90 0.21
C ILE A 59 -2.60 5.16 1.03
N GLN A 60 -3.05 5.03 2.28
CA GLN A 60 -3.26 6.18 3.18
C GLN A 60 -1.94 6.91 3.46
N GLU A 61 -0.88 6.18 3.79
CA GLU A 61 0.45 6.75 4.00
C GLU A 61 0.98 7.47 2.77
N ASN A 62 0.79 6.91 1.58
CA ASN A 62 1.21 7.55 0.34
C ASN A 62 0.41 8.81 0.04
N LYS A 63 -0.90 8.83 0.32
CA LYS A 63 -1.71 10.06 0.22
C LYS A 63 -1.17 11.13 1.17
N LEU A 64 -0.96 10.80 2.44
CA LEU A 64 -0.40 11.74 3.42
C LEU A 64 0.98 12.28 3.01
N LYS A 65 1.85 11.44 2.43
CA LYS A 65 3.14 11.87 1.90
C LYS A 65 2.99 12.83 0.71
N ARG A 66 2.05 12.54 -0.20
CA ARG A 66 1.75 13.40 -1.35
C ARG A 66 1.19 14.75 -0.91
N ASP A 67 0.23 14.77 0.00
CA ASP A 67 -0.37 16.00 0.50
C ASP A 67 0.67 16.88 1.23
N LYS A 68 1.55 16.25 2.04
CA LYS A 68 2.67 16.94 2.67
C LYS A 68 3.65 17.52 1.66
N LEU A 69 3.96 16.76 0.60
CA LEU A 69 4.85 17.23 -0.45
C LEU A 69 4.22 18.40 -1.22
N GLU A 70 2.96 18.27 -1.64
CA GLU A 70 2.22 19.33 -2.35
C GLU A 70 2.10 20.61 -1.52
N SER A 71 1.78 20.50 -0.23
CA SER A 71 1.74 21.68 0.65
C SER A 71 3.09 22.37 0.80
N LYS A 72 4.21 21.62 0.79
CA LYS A 72 5.56 22.20 0.77
C LYS A 72 5.85 22.91 -0.55
N TRP A 73 5.54 22.29 -1.68
CA TRP A 73 5.71 22.94 -3.00
C TRP A 73 4.89 24.22 -3.10
N ARG A 74 3.64 24.20 -2.64
CA ARG A 74 2.78 25.38 -2.61
C ARG A 74 3.36 26.50 -1.77
N LYS A 75 3.88 26.19 -0.58
CA LYS A 75 4.57 27.17 0.28
C LYS A 75 5.79 27.76 -0.39
N ILE A 76 6.62 26.93 -1.04
CA ILE A 76 7.80 27.41 -1.78
C ILE A 76 7.36 28.34 -2.91
N GLU A 77 6.31 28.00 -3.64
CA GLU A 77 5.78 28.86 -4.72
C GLU A 77 5.20 30.17 -4.17
N GLU A 78 4.48 30.14 -3.05
CA GLU A 78 4.00 31.33 -2.35
C GLU A 78 5.14 32.20 -1.77
N GLU A 79 6.20 31.59 -1.26
CA GLU A 79 7.37 32.31 -0.73
C GLU A 79 8.22 32.91 -1.86
N GLU A 80 8.39 32.19 -2.98
CA GLU A 80 9.21 32.60 -4.12
C GLU A 80 8.50 33.61 -5.03
N TYR A 81 7.17 33.52 -5.14
CA TYR A 81 6.37 34.36 -6.04
C TYR A 81 5.30 35.18 -5.32
N GLY A 82 5.27 35.24 -3.99
CA GLY A 82 4.17 35.85 -3.20
C GLY A 82 3.58 37.16 -3.77
N GLU A 83 4.33 38.26 -3.73
CA GLU A 83 3.89 39.55 -4.31
C GLU A 83 4.09 39.61 -5.85
N ASP A 84 5.01 38.80 -6.39
CA ASP A 84 5.47 38.86 -7.79
C ASP A 84 4.81 37.82 -8.73
N ALA A 85 3.85 37.03 -8.26
CA ALA A 85 3.20 35.97 -9.04
C ALA A 85 2.51 36.54 -10.28
N ILE A 86 1.90 37.72 -10.13
CA ILE A 86 1.30 38.46 -11.24
C ILE A 86 2.37 38.86 -12.26
N LEU A 87 3.55 39.29 -11.80
CA LEU A 87 4.65 39.68 -12.67
C LEU A 87 5.19 38.48 -13.46
N LYS A 88 5.35 37.31 -12.83
CA LYS A 88 5.72 36.06 -13.51
C LYS A 88 4.70 35.68 -14.59
N MET A 89 3.40 35.74 -14.28
CA MET A 89 2.35 35.43 -15.27
C MET A 89 2.37 36.39 -16.46
N ILE A 90 2.68 37.67 -16.24
CA ILE A 90 2.83 38.67 -17.30
C ILE A 90 4.07 38.37 -18.15
N LEU A 91 5.22 38.10 -17.51
CA LEU A 91 6.46 37.72 -18.19
C LEU A 91 6.30 36.46 -19.06
N ASP A 92 5.70 35.40 -18.52
CA ASP A 92 5.46 34.15 -19.26
C ASP A 92 4.55 34.37 -20.47
N ARG A 93 3.54 35.24 -20.34
CA ARG A 93 2.65 35.60 -21.45
C ARG A 93 3.39 36.36 -22.54
N GLU A 94 4.25 37.31 -22.18
CA GLU A 94 5.01 38.08 -23.16
C GLU A 94 6.11 37.25 -23.82
N LEU A 95 6.77 36.35 -23.09
CA LEU A 95 7.71 35.38 -23.67
C LEU A 95 7.03 34.47 -24.70
N LYS A 96 5.87 33.89 -24.37
CA LYS A 96 5.09 33.07 -25.32
C LYS A 96 4.64 33.85 -26.56
N LYS A 97 4.24 35.11 -26.40
CA LYS A 97 3.91 35.99 -27.54
C LYS A 97 5.13 36.27 -28.42
N ARG A 98 6.34 36.30 -27.85
CA ARG A 98 7.59 36.57 -28.55
C ARG A 98 8.14 35.34 -29.27
N GLU A 99 7.94 34.16 -28.69
CA GLU A 99 8.31 32.86 -29.29
C GLU A 99 7.31 32.39 -30.36
N GLY A 100 6.04 32.78 -30.24
CA GLY A 100 4.99 32.47 -31.22
C GLY A 100 4.85 33.47 -32.36
N LYS A 101 5.80 34.39 -32.55
CA LYS A 101 5.80 35.43 -33.59
C LYS A 101 6.97 35.28 -34.55
#